data_AF-A0A550GT22-F1
#
_entry.id   AF-A0A550GT22-F1
#
_cell.length_a   1.000
_cell.length_b   1.000
_cell.length_c   1.000
_cell.angle_alpha   90.00
_cell.angle_beta   90.00
_cell.angle_gamma   90.00
#
_symmetry.space_group_name_H-M   'P 1'
#
loop_
_entity.id
_entity.type
_entity.pdbx_description
1 polymer ?
#
loop_
_entity_poly.entity_id
_entity_poly.type
_entity_poly.pdbx_seq_one_letter_code
_entity_poly.pdbx_strand_id
1 'polypeptide(L)'
;MNLLDYHTFWNAIISLPSTKKMLELSLKSCNSCKKIVLEAALDEYVGKSKICPKCKSFYSKMIGFWIDFLRLSLSANKDKIKKLLEDPYTKRAIITITKSFLYFGIRKPLSIYAPFLVVWDFTHKCNLNCKHCYSNAGKSIEKELETKEAIDIVDQLADFG
;
A
#
# COMPACT_ATOMS: atom_id res chain seq x y z
N MET A 1 24.06 11.79 1.43
CA MET A 1 23.57 10.93 0.32
C MET A 1 22.59 9.95 0.91
N ASN A 2 21.32 9.96 0.50
CA ASN A 2 20.30 9.10 1.08
C ASN A 2 20.39 7.71 0.43
N LEU A 3 20.54 6.66 1.24
CA LEU A 3 20.64 5.27 0.76
C LEU A 3 19.46 4.88 -0.16
N LEU A 4 18.32 5.56 0.01
CA LEU A 4 17.06 5.32 -0.70
C LEU A 4 17.00 5.93 -2.10
N ASP A 5 17.96 6.78 -2.49
CA ASP A 5 17.96 7.42 -3.80
C ASP A 5 18.43 6.47 -4.91
N TYR A 6 19.20 5.44 -4.54
CA TYR A 6 19.78 4.44 -5.43
C TYR A 6 18.79 3.32 -5.78
N HIS A 7 17.80 3.65 -6.61
CA HIS A 7 16.80 2.68 -7.08
C HIS A 7 17.42 1.43 -7.75
N THR A 8 18.57 1.56 -8.42
CA THR A 8 19.32 0.44 -9.02
C THR A 8 19.81 -0.56 -7.98
N PHE A 9 20.33 -0.08 -6.85
CA PHE A 9 20.76 -0.91 -5.72
C PHE A 9 19.59 -1.67 -5.10
N TRP A 10 18.48 -0.98 -4.83
CA TRP A 10 17.29 -1.61 -4.26
C TRP A 10 16.63 -2.58 -5.22
N ASN A 11 16.61 -2.28 -6.53
CA ASN A 11 16.18 -3.24 -7.54
C ASN A 11 17.04 -4.49 -7.56
N ALA A 12 18.36 -4.34 -7.46
CA ALA A 12 19.26 -5.49 -7.36
C ALA A 12 18.90 -6.36 -6.15
N ILE A 13 18.72 -5.76 -4.97
CA ILE A 13 18.32 -6.49 -3.75
C ILE A 13 16.99 -7.23 -3.91
N ILE A 14 15.95 -6.57 -4.44
CA ILE A 14 14.62 -7.18 -4.61
C ILE A 14 14.63 -8.26 -5.68
N SER A 15 15.45 -8.10 -6.73
CA SER A 15 15.58 -9.07 -7.82
C SER A 15 16.34 -10.34 -7.42
N LEU A 16 17.07 -10.33 -6.29
CA LEU A 16 17.72 -11.54 -5.78
C LEU A 16 16.69 -12.64 -5.54
N PRO A 17 16.94 -13.89 -5.99
CA PRO A 17 15.98 -14.99 -5.86
C PRO A 17 15.52 -15.24 -4.42
N SER A 18 16.43 -15.08 -3.45
CA SER A 18 16.15 -15.22 -2.03
C SER A 18 15.20 -14.13 -1.51
N THR A 19 15.47 -12.86 -1.83
CA THR A 19 14.62 -11.73 -1.45
C THR A 19 13.26 -11.83 -2.11
N LYS A 20 13.21 -12.13 -3.41
CA LYS A 20 11.95 -12.34 -4.13
C LYS A 20 11.13 -13.44 -3.49
N LYS A 21 11.76 -14.57 -3.14
CA LYS A 21 11.07 -15.67 -2.46
C LYS A 21 10.56 -15.29 -1.07
N MET A 22 11.33 -14.51 -0.32
CA MET A 22 10.91 -13.99 0.97
C MET A 22 9.67 -13.08 0.84
N LEU A 23 9.67 -12.16 -0.13
CA LEU A 23 8.52 -11.28 -0.39
C LEU A 23 7.29 -12.07 -0.89
N GLU A 24 7.48 -13.08 -1.73
CA GLU A 24 6.38 -13.98 -2.14
C GLU A 24 5.77 -14.69 -0.92
N LEU A 25 6.60 -15.17 0.01
CA LEU A 25 6.13 -15.85 1.21
C LEU A 25 5.44 -14.90 2.19
N SER A 26 5.89 -13.65 2.31
CA SER A 26 5.25 -12.66 3.17
C SER A 26 3.85 -12.28 2.68
N LEU A 27 3.57 -12.42 1.38
CA LEU A 27 2.26 -12.15 0.80
C LEU A 27 1.28 -13.34 0.81
N LYS A 28 1.72 -14.52 1.24
CA LYS A 28 0.80 -15.67 1.37
C LYS A 28 -0.18 -15.46 2.52
N SER A 29 -1.39 -15.98 2.35
CA SER A 29 -2.36 -16.06 3.43
C SER A 29 -2.00 -17.21 4.37
N CYS A 30 -2.22 -17.01 5.67
CA CYS A 30 -2.08 -18.06 6.66
C CYS A 30 -3.31 -18.97 6.64
N ASN A 31 -3.10 -20.28 6.52
CA ASN A 31 -4.18 -21.27 6.52
C ASN A 31 -5.04 -21.28 7.81
N SER A 32 -4.52 -20.76 8.93
CA SER A 32 -5.25 -20.79 10.21
C SER A 32 -5.99 -19.51 10.56
N CYS A 33 -5.47 -18.33 10.20
CA CYS A 33 -6.14 -17.06 10.50
C CYS A 33 -6.58 -16.26 9.26
N LYS A 34 -6.34 -16.79 8.05
CA LYS A 34 -6.62 -16.17 6.74
C LYS A 34 -5.95 -14.81 6.48
N LYS A 35 -5.29 -14.20 7.46
CA LYS A 35 -4.49 -12.99 7.29
C LYS A 35 -3.26 -13.24 6.43
N ILE A 36 -2.81 -12.19 5.75
CA ILE A 36 -1.54 -12.18 5.04
C ILE A 36 -0.38 -12.21 6.07
N VAL A 37 0.67 -12.99 5.81
CA VAL A 37 1.81 -13.14 6.73
C VAL A 37 2.46 -11.79 7.05
N LEU A 38 2.62 -10.92 6.04
CA LEU A 38 3.13 -9.56 6.20
C LEU A 38 2.25 -8.74 7.14
N GLU A 39 0.93 -8.83 7.01
CA GLU A 39 0.02 -8.12 7.91
C GLU A 39 0.16 -8.59 9.37
N ALA A 40 0.29 -9.90 9.57
CA ALA A 40 0.51 -10.48 10.89
C ALA A 40 1.86 -10.05 11.50
N ALA A 41 2.90 -9.94 10.68
CA ALA A 41 4.21 -9.44 11.11
C ALA A 41 4.17 -7.95 11.51
N LEU A 42 3.40 -7.12 10.79
CA LEU A 42 3.17 -5.72 11.16
C LEU A 42 2.39 -5.60 12.48
N ASP A 43 1.34 -6.39 12.66
CA ASP A 43 0.58 -6.44 13.92
C ASP A 43 1.48 -6.88 15.10
N GLU A 44 2.42 -7.82 14.88
CA GLU A 44 3.42 -8.26 15.87
C GLU A 44 4.43 -7.16 16.20
N TYR A 45 4.94 -6.43 15.20
CA TYR A 45 5.88 -5.31 15.40
C TYR A 45 5.28 -4.18 16.24
N VAL A 46 4.01 -3.87 16.01
CA VAL A 46 3.26 -2.89 16.81
C VAL A 46 3.13 -3.36 18.27
N GLY A 47 2.91 -4.66 18.47
CA GLY A 47 2.73 -5.29 19.78
C GLY A 47 1.28 -5.66 20.09
N LYS A 48 0.46 -5.96 19.08
CA LYS A 48 -0.93 -6.39 19.30
C LYS A 48 -1.00 -7.75 20.00
N SER A 49 -1.93 -7.90 20.95
CA SER A 49 -2.01 -9.04 21.87
C SER A 49 -2.51 -10.36 21.27
N LYS A 50 -3.27 -10.31 20.16
CA LYS A 50 -3.83 -11.49 19.49
C LYS A 50 -3.09 -11.80 18.19
N ILE A 51 -1.95 -12.48 18.31
CA ILE A 51 -1.17 -12.95 17.16
C ILE A 51 -1.41 -14.45 16.99
N CYS A 52 -1.65 -14.88 15.74
CA CYS A 52 -1.77 -16.30 15.42
C CYS A 52 -0.44 -17.02 15.70
N PRO A 53 -0.41 -18.11 16.49
CA PRO A 53 0.84 -18.82 16.82
C PRO A 53 1.60 -19.32 15.58
N LYS A 54 0.87 -19.73 14.53
CA LYS A 54 1.48 -20.15 13.25
C LYS A 54 2.03 -18.98 12.42
N CYS A 55 1.55 -17.77 12.66
CA CYS A 55 2.09 -16.55 12.05
C CYS A 55 3.31 -16.01 12.81
N LYS A 56 3.55 -16.48 14.04
CA LYS A 56 4.75 -16.16 14.83
C LYS A 56 5.95 -16.94 14.27
N SER A 57 6.36 -16.55 13.08
CA SER A 57 7.36 -17.24 12.28
C SER A 57 8.69 -16.50 12.29
N PHE A 58 9.75 -17.19 11.87
CA PHE A 58 11.04 -16.59 11.55
C PHE A 58 10.90 -15.34 10.65
N TYR A 59 9.95 -15.38 9.70
CA TYR A 59 9.67 -14.26 8.81
C TYR A 59 9.18 -13.00 9.54
N SER A 60 8.42 -13.10 10.62
CA SER A 60 7.99 -11.93 11.40
C SER A 60 9.16 -11.21 12.04
N LYS A 61 10.14 -11.96 12.55
CA LYS A 61 11.39 -11.40 13.10
C LYS A 61 12.22 -10.73 12.00
N MET A 62 12.35 -11.37 10.83
CA MET A 62 13.05 -10.77 9.69
C MET A 62 12.38 -9.49 9.21
N ILE A 63 11.05 -9.48 9.08
CA ILE A 63 10.29 -8.28 8.70
C ILE A 63 10.50 -7.19 9.76
N GLY A 64 10.43 -7.52 11.06
CA GLY A 64 10.73 -6.59 12.14
C GLY A 64 12.13 -5.98 12.05
N PHE A 65 13.15 -6.80 11.73
CA PHE A 65 14.51 -6.31 11.47
C PHE A 65 14.55 -5.32 10.31
N TRP A 66 13.89 -5.62 9.18
CA TRP A 66 13.83 -4.71 8.05
C TRP A 66 13.08 -3.41 8.36
N ILE A 67 12.01 -3.47 9.16
CA ILE A 67 11.30 -2.26 9.63
C ILE A 67 12.23 -1.41 10.49
N ASP A 68 12.97 -2.00 11.42
CA ASP A 68 13.93 -1.27 12.25
C ASP A 68 15.09 -0.70 11.42
N PHE A 69 15.60 -1.47 10.46
CA PHE A 69 16.61 -1.02 9.51
C PHE A 69 16.15 0.20 8.70
N LEU A 70 14.95 0.12 8.10
CA LEU A 70 14.37 1.21 7.32
C LEU A 70 14.08 2.43 8.19
N ARG A 71 13.53 2.23 9.39
CA ARG A 71 13.28 3.29 10.36
C ARG A 71 14.56 4.05 10.67
N LEU A 72 15.64 3.33 10.98
CA LEU A 72 16.95 3.94 11.31
C LEU A 72 17.55 4.64 10.09
N SER A 73 17.47 4.04 8.90
CA SER A 73 17.93 4.68 7.66
C SER A 73 17.16 5.95 7.31
N LEU A 74 15.91 6.08 7.75
CA LEU A 74 15.04 7.25 7.57
C LEU A 74 15.08 8.22 8.75
N SER A 75 15.89 7.95 9.79
CA SER A 75 15.90 8.72 11.05
C SER A 75 14.49 8.89 11.66
N ALA A 76 13.63 7.89 11.49
CA ALA A 76 12.25 7.93 11.95
C ALA A 76 12.10 7.44 13.40
N ASN A 77 11.20 8.06 14.16
CA ASN A 77 10.93 7.66 15.55
C ASN A 77 10.14 6.33 15.59
N LYS A 78 10.50 5.43 16.51
CA LYS A 78 9.86 4.12 16.68
C LYS A 78 8.37 4.23 16.98
N ASP A 79 7.98 5.13 17.87
CA ASP A 79 6.59 5.31 18.29
C ASP A 79 5.74 5.86 17.15
N LYS A 80 6.31 6.77 16.35
CA LYS A 80 5.65 7.28 15.14
C LYS A 80 5.43 6.18 14.10
N ILE A 81 6.41 5.31 13.89
CA ILE A 81 6.27 4.16 12.99
C ILE A 81 5.23 3.17 13.52
N LYS A 82 5.23 2.87 14.82
CA LYS A 82 4.20 2.01 15.41
C LYS A 82 2.79 2.57 15.22
N LYS A 83 2.60 3.86 15.52
CA LYS A 83 1.31 4.54 15.32
C LYS A 83 0.87 4.52 13.84
N LEU A 84 1.82 4.66 12.91
CA LEU A 84 1.53 4.55 11.48
C LEU A 84 1.14 3.11 11.09
N LEU A 85 1.85 2.09 11.59
CA LEU A 85 1.56 0.68 11.30
C LEU A 85 0.31 0.13 12.02
N GLU A 86 -0.19 0.83 13.03
CA GLU A 86 -1.48 0.52 13.69
C GLU A 86 -2.66 0.72 12.73
N ASP A 87 -2.55 1.72 11.86
CA ASP A 87 -3.58 2.09 10.89
C ASP A 87 -3.79 0.99 9.83
N PRO A 88 -5.01 0.47 9.67
CA PRO A 88 -5.33 -0.55 8.66
C PRO A 88 -5.00 -0.11 7.23
N TYR A 89 -5.20 1.16 6.88
CA TYR A 89 -4.95 1.66 5.52
C TYR A 89 -3.46 1.65 5.19
N THR A 90 -2.62 2.05 6.14
CA THR A 90 -1.16 1.93 6.02
C THR A 90 -0.73 0.48 5.79
N LYS A 91 -1.30 -0.48 6.54
CA LYS A 91 -0.99 -1.90 6.34
C LYS A 91 -1.36 -2.37 4.94
N ARG A 92 -2.55 -1.99 4.44
CA ARG A 92 -2.97 -2.28 3.05
C ARG A 92 -2.01 -1.66 2.04
N ALA A 93 -1.62 -0.40 2.23
CA ALA A 93 -0.67 0.27 1.35
C ALA A 93 0.69 -0.46 1.30
N ILE A 94 1.22 -0.91 2.44
CA ILE A 94 2.48 -1.67 2.49
C ILE A 94 2.36 -3.01 1.75
N ILE A 95 1.26 -3.72 1.92
CA ILE A 95 0.98 -4.98 1.21
C ILE A 95 0.91 -4.72 -0.30
N THR A 96 0.20 -3.68 -0.72
CA THR A 96 0.07 -3.29 -2.13
C THR A 96 1.41 -2.88 -2.73
N ILE A 97 2.22 -2.10 -2.02
CA ILE A 97 3.59 -1.75 -2.46
C ILE A 97 4.46 -3.00 -2.58
N THR A 98 4.35 -3.94 -1.65
CA THR A 98 5.09 -5.21 -1.70
C THR A 98 4.69 -6.06 -2.92
N LYS A 99 3.38 -6.14 -3.23
CA LYS A 99 2.88 -6.76 -4.48
C LYS A 99 3.43 -6.05 -5.72
N SER A 100 3.48 -4.71 -5.68
CA SER A 100 3.99 -3.87 -6.77
C SER A 100 5.45 -4.18 -7.06
N PHE A 101 6.28 -4.32 -6.03
CA PHE A 101 7.69 -4.68 -6.20
C PHE A 101 7.88 -6.08 -6.78
N LEU A 102 7.04 -7.05 -6.42
CA LEU A 102 7.10 -8.38 -7.02
C LEU A 102 6.67 -8.40 -8.48
N TYR A 103 5.65 -7.61 -8.83
CA TYR A 103 5.06 -7.63 -10.17
C TYR A 103 5.82 -6.75 -11.16
N PHE A 104 6.19 -5.53 -10.74
CA PHE A 104 6.83 -4.52 -11.60
C PHE A 104 8.33 -4.30 -11.32
N GLY A 105 8.82 -4.67 -10.13
CA GLY A 105 10.10 -4.17 -9.60
C GLY A 105 9.97 -2.76 -9.03
N ILE A 106 11.07 -2.16 -8.56
CA ILE A 106 11.09 -0.74 -8.13
C ILE A 106 11.30 0.13 -9.37
N ARG A 107 10.23 0.73 -9.87
CA ARG A 107 10.27 1.69 -10.99
C ARG A 107 10.15 3.12 -10.50
N LYS A 108 10.67 4.08 -11.27
CA LYS A 108 10.45 5.52 -11.08
C LYS A 108 9.82 6.07 -12.38
N PRO A 109 8.61 6.68 -12.34
CA PRO A 109 7.70 6.78 -11.19
C PRO A 109 7.22 5.41 -10.71
N LEU A 110 6.83 5.30 -9.44
CA LEU A 110 6.40 4.03 -8.84
C LEU A 110 5.12 3.51 -9.50
N SER A 111 5.20 2.36 -10.15
CA SER A 111 4.01 1.63 -10.65
C SER A 111 3.42 0.79 -9.53
N ILE A 112 2.15 1.02 -9.19
CA ILE A 112 1.49 0.41 -8.04
C ILE A 112 0.52 -0.67 -8.53
N TYR A 113 0.48 -1.81 -7.84
CA TYR A 113 -0.39 -2.96 -8.14
C TYR A 113 -1.87 -2.61 -8.02
N ALA A 114 -2.24 -1.81 -7.03
CA ALA A 114 -3.58 -1.26 -6.84
C ALA A 114 -3.48 0.20 -6.38
N PRO A 115 -4.38 1.09 -6.78
CA PRO A 115 -4.36 2.47 -6.35
C PRO A 115 -4.73 2.56 -4.86
N PHE A 116 -3.92 3.28 -4.07
CA PHE A 116 -4.29 3.67 -2.70
C PHE A 116 -4.79 5.11 -2.59
N LEU A 117 -4.74 5.87 -3.68
CA LEU A 117 -5.32 7.20 -3.84
C LEU A 117 -6.03 7.24 -5.19
N VAL A 118 -7.32 7.57 -5.16
CA VAL A 118 -8.14 7.73 -6.36
C VAL A 118 -8.65 9.17 -6.38
N VAL A 119 -8.40 9.87 -7.48
CA VAL A 119 -9.00 11.17 -7.76
C VAL A 119 -10.06 10.93 -8.82
N TRP A 120 -11.31 11.25 -8.48
CA TRP A 120 -12.45 10.97 -9.34
C TRP A 120 -13.33 12.21 -9.49
N ASP A 121 -13.51 12.64 -10.75
CA ASP A 121 -14.49 13.64 -11.13
C ASP A 121 -15.88 13.00 -11.19
N PHE A 122 -16.58 12.96 -10.05
CA PHE A 122 -17.89 12.30 -9.93
C PHE A 122 -19.04 13.08 -10.58
N THR A 123 -18.85 14.37 -10.87
CA THR A 123 -19.78 15.22 -11.62
C THR A 123 -19.00 16.22 -12.47
N HIS A 124 -19.55 16.53 -13.65
CA HIS A 124 -19.03 17.56 -14.53
C HIS A 124 -19.76 18.90 -14.35
N LYS A 125 -20.86 18.90 -13.60
CA LYS A 125 -21.64 20.11 -13.31
C LYS A 125 -20.83 21.09 -12.48
N CYS A 126 -20.64 22.30 -13.01
CA CYS A 126 -20.04 23.42 -12.31
C CYS A 126 -20.67 24.73 -12.82
N ASN A 127 -20.98 25.66 -11.92
CA ASN A 127 -21.55 26.97 -12.26
C ASN A 127 -20.49 28.06 -12.53
N LEU A 128 -19.21 27.68 -12.58
CA LEU A 128 -18.09 28.57 -12.85
C LEU A 128 -17.59 28.41 -14.30
N ASN A 129 -16.80 29.38 -14.77
CA ASN A 129 -16.21 29.38 -16.12
C ASN A 129 -14.70 29.71 -16.06
N CYS A 130 -13.96 28.94 -15.26
CA CYS A 130 -12.56 29.21 -14.97
C CYS A 130 -11.69 28.95 -16.21
N LYS A 131 -10.88 29.95 -16.62
CA LYS A 131 -9.95 29.83 -17.77
C LYS A 131 -8.91 28.71 -17.63
N HIS A 132 -8.67 28.24 -16.41
CA HIS A 132 -7.69 27.21 -16.06
C HIS A 132 -8.35 25.90 -15.59
N CYS A 133 -9.61 25.65 -15.96
CA CYS A 133 -10.32 24.43 -15.56
C CYS A 133 -9.77 23.22 -16.30
N TYR A 134 -9.02 22.35 -15.60
CA TYR A 134 -8.46 21.12 -16.18
C TYR A 134 -9.54 20.16 -16.69
N SER A 135 -10.63 20.00 -15.94
CA SER A 135 -11.74 19.11 -16.30
C SER A 135 -12.71 19.71 -17.32
N ASN A 136 -12.52 20.99 -17.70
CA ASN A 136 -13.45 21.76 -18.51
C ASN A 136 -14.92 21.66 -18.02
N ALA A 137 -15.10 21.56 -16.69
CA ALA A 137 -16.40 21.43 -16.03
C ALA A 137 -17.33 22.61 -16.35
N GLY A 138 -18.64 22.35 -16.40
CA GLY A 138 -19.60 23.38 -16.78
C GLY A 138 -21.03 22.88 -16.75
N LYS A 139 -21.77 23.07 -17.85
CA LYS A 139 -23.10 22.46 -17.97
C LYS A 139 -22.96 20.95 -18.00
N SER A 140 -23.97 20.24 -17.45
CA SER A 140 -24.05 18.78 -17.56
C SER A 140 -23.85 18.35 -19.01
N ILE A 141 -22.82 17.57 -19.26
CA ILE A 141 -22.61 16.88 -20.53
C ILE A 141 -23.07 15.43 -20.30
N GLU A 142 -24.01 14.95 -21.12
CA GLU A 142 -24.54 13.59 -21.09
C GLU A 142 -25.16 13.14 -19.74
N LYS A 143 -25.57 11.86 -19.68
CA LYS A 143 -26.19 11.22 -18.52
C LYS A 143 -25.12 10.93 -17.45
N GLU A 144 -25.08 11.75 -16.40
CA GLU A 144 -24.26 11.50 -15.20
C GLU A 144 -24.81 10.31 -14.38
N LEU A 145 -23.97 9.78 -13.49
CA LEU A 145 -24.37 8.73 -12.55
C LEU A 145 -25.45 9.23 -11.58
N GLU A 146 -26.41 8.38 -11.29
CA GLU A 146 -27.27 8.54 -10.13
C GLU A 146 -26.47 8.34 -8.84
N THR A 147 -26.94 8.92 -7.73
CA THR A 147 -26.28 8.79 -6.42
C THR A 147 -26.02 7.33 -6.03
N LYS A 148 -26.94 6.42 -6.36
CA LYS A 148 -26.78 4.99 -6.06
C LYS A 148 -25.64 4.37 -6.86
N GLU A 149 -25.55 4.69 -8.15
CA GLU A 149 -24.47 4.22 -9.02
C GLU A 149 -23.13 4.79 -8.55
N ALA A 150 -23.10 6.07 -8.13
CA ALA A 150 -21.87 6.68 -7.63
C ALA A 150 -21.38 6.04 -6.32
N ILE A 151 -22.29 5.68 -5.41
CA ILE A 151 -21.95 4.95 -4.18
C ILE A 151 -21.44 3.54 -4.50
N ASP A 152 -22.10 2.84 -5.43
CA ASP A 152 -21.66 1.52 -5.88
C ASP A 152 -20.23 1.55 -6.46
N ILE A 153 -19.89 2.60 -7.22
CA ILE A 153 -18.51 2.81 -7.69
C ILE A 153 -17.52 2.98 -6.51
N VAL A 154 -17.90 3.68 -5.44
CA VAL A 154 -17.03 3.82 -4.26
C VAL A 154 -16.78 2.46 -3.61
N ASP A 155 -17.81 1.63 -3.47
CA ASP A 155 -17.69 0.28 -2.92
C ASP A 155 -16.80 -0.61 -3.81
N GLN A 156 -17.00 -0.56 -5.13
CA GLN A 156 -16.14 -1.26 -6.09
C GLN A 156 -14.68 -0.81 -5.99
N LEU A 157 -14.42 0.50 -5.90
CA LEU A 157 -13.06 1.04 -5.75
C LEU A 157 -12.42 0.60 -4.43
N ALA A 158 -13.19 0.53 -3.34
CA ALA A 158 -12.72 0.06 -2.04
C ALA A 158 -12.40 -1.45 -2.05
N ASP A 159 -13.16 -2.25 -2.80
CA ASP A 159 -12.97 -3.70 -2.93
C ASP A 159 -11.84 -4.08 -3.90
N PHE A 160 -11.56 -3.25 -4.90
CA PHE A 160 -10.41 -3.43 -5.81
C PHE A 160 -9.05 -3.31 -5.10
N GLY A 161 -9.00 -2.74 -3.88
CA GLY A 161 -7.79 -2.41 -3.10
C GLY A 161 -7.61 -3.12 -1.75
#